data_AF-B4I0V5-F1
#
_entry.id   AF-B4I0V5-F1
#
_cell.length_a   1.000
_cell.length_b   1.000
_cell.length_c   1.000
_cell.angle_alpha   90.00
_cell.angle_beta   90.00
_cell.angle_gamma   90.00
#
_symmetry.space_group_name_H-M   'P 1'
#
loop_
_entity.id
_entity.type
_entity.pdbx_description
1 polymer ?
#
loop_
_entity_poly.entity_id
_entity_poly.type
_entity_poly.pdbx_seq_one_letter_code
_entity_poly.pdbx_strand_id
1 'polypeptide(L)'
;MLQHLAQYHFPSNVKKHMQVAFNGERCTLVFDVAQLIGAQTICLGVLLYGGARGKNNQLPGEREFCYRNILKPGSELESLTAHLAIMVLVKRITFLSWAFVDRNIESDVDLGGQSVHSGQEINDQEKTVKAEQEEILDSDLLIIWTQSAPCIRPLHVAMTAFNRTLTVGRSAMLSVANSGRMYTELRGKDLPKDRHALLLTQADLKEICGAEHHLHLELILNESSE
;
A
#
# COMPACT_ATOMS: atom_id res chain seq x y z
N MET A 1 -13.65 -12.30 3.02
CA MET A 1 -12.97 -11.32 2.15
C MET A 1 -13.12 -11.66 0.66
N LEU A 2 -12.56 -12.78 0.18
CA LEU A 2 -12.50 -13.08 -1.27
C LEU A 2 -13.85 -13.04 -2.01
N GLN A 3 -14.91 -13.60 -1.41
CA GLN A 3 -16.27 -13.56 -1.96
C GLN A 3 -16.80 -12.14 -2.17
N HIS A 4 -16.55 -11.24 -1.22
CA HIS A 4 -16.98 -9.84 -1.29
C HIS A 4 -16.23 -9.09 -2.40
N LEU A 5 -14.92 -9.30 -2.52
CA LEU A 5 -14.12 -8.72 -3.62
C LEU A 5 -14.62 -9.19 -4.99
N ALA A 6 -14.88 -10.49 -5.14
CA ALA A 6 -15.39 -11.07 -6.38
C ALA A 6 -16.79 -10.53 -6.76
N GLN A 7 -17.65 -10.25 -5.78
CA GLN A 7 -19.02 -9.78 -6.01
C GLN A 7 -19.13 -8.26 -6.23
N TYR A 8 -18.43 -7.46 -5.42
CA TYR A 8 -18.64 -6.00 -5.35
C TYR A 8 -17.53 -5.19 -6.02
N HIS A 9 -16.33 -5.74 -6.20
CA HIS A 9 -15.17 -5.00 -6.73
C HIS A 9 -14.67 -5.51 -8.09
N PHE A 10 -14.87 -6.78 -8.43
CA PHE A 10 -14.37 -7.37 -9.69
C PHE A 10 -15.44 -8.09 -10.55
N PRO A 11 -16.65 -7.52 -10.75
CA PRO A 11 -17.84 -8.25 -11.21
C PRO A 11 -17.73 -8.89 -12.60
N SER A 12 -16.87 -8.37 -13.49
CA SER A 12 -16.80 -8.78 -14.90
C SER A 12 -15.52 -9.56 -15.28
N ASN A 13 -14.50 -9.62 -14.42
CA ASN A 13 -13.30 -10.43 -14.69
C ASN A 13 -12.42 -10.69 -13.45
N VAL A 14 -13.02 -11.24 -12.38
CA VAL A 14 -12.36 -11.61 -11.10
C VAL A 14 -10.94 -12.17 -11.28
N LYS A 15 -10.75 -13.11 -12.22
CA LYS A 15 -9.46 -13.78 -12.49
C LYS A 15 -8.35 -12.84 -12.97
N LYS A 16 -8.64 -11.73 -13.65
CA LYS A 16 -7.61 -10.77 -14.11
C LYS A 16 -6.98 -9.98 -12.97
N HIS A 17 -7.70 -9.84 -11.85
CA HIS A 17 -7.23 -9.16 -10.65
C HIS A 17 -6.70 -10.13 -9.59
N MET A 18 -6.56 -11.42 -9.93
CA MET A 18 -6.13 -12.47 -9.01
C MET A 18 -4.89 -13.19 -9.51
N GLN A 19 -3.84 -13.22 -8.70
CA GLN A 19 -2.62 -13.97 -8.98
C GLN A 19 -2.38 -14.99 -7.86
N VAL A 20 -2.24 -16.27 -8.21
CA VAL A 20 -1.82 -17.30 -7.25
C VAL A 20 -0.33 -17.16 -6.98
N ALA A 21 0.03 -17.14 -5.71
CA ALA A 21 1.38 -16.89 -5.22
C ALA A 21 1.79 -18.00 -4.24
N PHE A 22 2.92 -18.66 -4.47
CA PHE A 22 3.49 -19.58 -3.48
C PHE A 22 4.65 -18.92 -2.73
N ASN A 23 5.07 -19.53 -1.63
CA ASN A 23 6.11 -19.01 -0.75
C ASN A 23 7.44 -18.81 -1.49
N GLY A 24 8.02 -17.61 -1.41
CA GLY A 24 9.24 -17.22 -2.12
C GLY A 24 9.04 -16.91 -3.61
N GLU A 25 7.81 -16.95 -4.14
CA GLU A 25 7.56 -16.66 -5.55
C GLU A 25 7.29 -15.19 -5.83
N ARG A 26 7.79 -14.76 -6.99
CA ARG A 26 7.58 -13.43 -7.55
C ARG A 26 6.18 -13.28 -8.16
N CYS A 27 5.44 -12.32 -7.66
CA CYS A 27 4.27 -11.73 -8.31
C CYS A 27 4.62 -10.33 -8.83
N THR A 28 3.96 -9.89 -9.89
CA THR A 28 4.21 -8.56 -10.48
C THR A 28 2.88 -7.93 -10.87
N LEU A 29 2.60 -6.77 -10.30
CA LEU A 29 1.49 -5.91 -10.71
C LEU A 29 2.06 -4.73 -11.51
N VAL A 30 1.33 -4.27 -12.51
CA VAL A 30 1.69 -3.08 -13.30
C VAL A 30 0.48 -2.16 -13.32
N PHE A 31 0.68 -0.89 -12.99
CA PHE A 31 -0.37 0.12 -12.98
C PHE A 31 0.16 1.49 -13.38
N ASP A 32 -0.74 2.33 -13.87
CA ASP A 32 -0.47 3.72 -14.21
C ASP A 32 -0.75 4.61 -13.00
N VAL A 33 0.27 5.32 -12.52
CA VAL A 33 0.17 6.22 -11.36
C VAL A 33 -0.70 7.43 -11.67
N ALA A 34 -0.80 7.87 -12.93
CA ALA A 34 -1.62 9.00 -13.34
C ALA A 34 -3.13 8.72 -13.22
N GLN A 35 -3.53 7.44 -13.25
CA GLN A 35 -4.94 7.02 -13.06
C GLN A 35 -5.38 6.99 -11.59
N LEU A 36 -4.46 7.23 -10.63
CA LEU A 36 -4.78 7.21 -9.21
C LEU A 36 -5.39 8.54 -8.76
N ILE A 37 -6.65 8.47 -8.34
CA ILE A 37 -7.40 9.59 -7.77
C ILE A 37 -6.87 9.90 -6.36
N GLY A 38 -6.58 11.18 -6.11
CA GLY A 38 -6.08 11.65 -4.82
C GLY A 38 -7.02 11.31 -3.66
N ALA A 39 -6.43 10.96 -2.51
CA ALA A 39 -7.10 10.55 -1.27
C ALA A 39 -7.98 9.28 -1.35
N GLN A 40 -8.12 8.64 -2.51
CA GLN A 40 -8.84 7.36 -2.66
C GLN A 40 -7.90 6.16 -2.47
N THR A 41 -8.34 5.17 -1.70
CA THR A 41 -7.69 3.85 -1.64
C THR A 41 -8.18 3.00 -2.81
N ILE A 42 -7.25 2.46 -3.60
CA ILE A 42 -7.52 1.60 -4.77
C ILE A 42 -6.90 0.22 -4.52
N CYS A 43 -7.60 -0.84 -4.93
CA CYS A 43 -7.09 -2.20 -4.90
C CYS A 43 -6.45 -2.52 -6.26
N LEU A 44 -5.12 -2.65 -6.28
CA LEU A 44 -4.34 -2.98 -7.48
C LEU A 44 -4.55 -4.43 -7.92
N GLY A 45 -4.75 -5.33 -6.96
CA GLY A 45 -4.95 -6.75 -7.21
C GLY A 45 -5.03 -7.56 -5.92
N VAL A 46 -5.28 -8.86 -6.08
CA VAL A 46 -5.38 -9.83 -4.99
C VAL A 46 -4.39 -10.96 -5.22
N LEU A 47 -3.43 -11.12 -4.32
CA LEU A 47 -2.58 -12.30 -4.27
C LEU A 47 -3.31 -13.41 -3.51
N LEU A 48 -3.28 -14.63 -4.05
CA LEU A 48 -3.86 -15.82 -3.46
C LEU A 48 -2.70 -16.69 -2.97
N TYR A 49 -2.32 -16.50 -1.71
CA TYR A 49 -1.20 -17.23 -1.11
C TYR A 49 -1.55 -18.71 -0.92
N GLY A 50 -0.74 -19.58 -1.50
CA GLY A 50 -0.92 -21.03 -1.53
C GLY A 50 0.06 -21.84 -0.66
N GLY A 51 0.90 -21.19 0.15
CA GLY A 51 1.94 -21.90 0.91
C GLY A 51 3.04 -22.45 -0.02
N ALA A 52 3.50 -23.68 0.22
CA ALA A 52 4.52 -24.32 -0.61
C ALA A 52 3.91 -24.95 -1.89
N ARG A 53 4.47 -24.64 -3.07
CA ARG A 53 4.01 -25.17 -4.36
C ARG A 53 3.99 -26.69 -4.37
N GLY A 54 2.93 -27.27 -4.95
CA GLY A 54 2.79 -28.72 -5.13
C GLY A 54 2.41 -29.52 -3.88
N LYS A 55 2.25 -28.86 -2.72
CA LYS A 55 1.85 -29.51 -1.46
C LYS A 55 0.47 -29.03 -1.04
N ASN A 56 -0.59 -29.77 -1.42
CA ASN A 56 -1.97 -29.36 -1.10
C ASN A 56 -2.23 -29.25 0.42
N ASN A 57 -1.56 -30.08 1.23
CA ASN A 57 -1.57 -29.98 2.70
C ASN A 57 -0.78 -28.77 3.26
N GLN A 58 -0.21 -27.92 2.41
CA GLN A 58 0.44 -26.66 2.78
C GLN A 58 -0.39 -25.43 2.41
N LEU A 59 -1.58 -25.59 1.82
CA LEU A 59 -2.52 -24.50 1.63
C LEU A 59 -2.88 -23.85 2.98
N PRO A 60 -2.94 -22.51 3.10
CA PRO A 60 -3.20 -21.82 4.37
C PRO A 60 -4.43 -22.33 5.13
N GLY A 61 -5.56 -22.55 4.45
CA GLY A 61 -6.80 -23.04 5.06
C GLY A 61 -6.80 -24.54 5.42
N GLU A 62 -5.83 -25.32 4.93
CA GLU A 62 -5.61 -26.72 5.35
C GLU A 62 -4.69 -26.81 6.58
N ARG A 63 -3.80 -25.82 6.76
CA ARG A 63 -2.89 -25.70 7.91
C ARG A 63 -3.44 -24.83 9.05
N GLU A 64 -4.73 -24.49 9.01
CA GLU A 64 -5.39 -23.55 9.94
C GLU A 64 -4.71 -22.17 10.05
N PHE A 65 -3.88 -21.81 9.05
CA PHE A 65 -3.14 -20.53 9.01
C PHE A 65 -4.10 -19.34 8.95
N CYS A 66 -5.23 -19.52 8.25
CA CYS A 66 -6.33 -18.58 8.14
C CYS A 66 -7.66 -19.32 7.99
N TYR A 67 -8.76 -18.60 8.18
CA TYR A 67 -10.09 -19.11 7.84
C TYR A 67 -10.21 -19.40 6.34
N ARG A 68 -10.93 -20.48 6.00
CA ARG A 68 -11.25 -20.83 4.61
C ARG A 68 -12.16 -19.76 3.99
N ASN A 69 -11.98 -19.47 2.71
CA ASN A 69 -12.89 -18.59 1.98
C ASN A 69 -14.25 -19.27 1.82
N ILE A 70 -15.31 -18.63 2.32
CA ILE A 70 -16.68 -19.04 2.04
C ILE A 70 -17.00 -18.64 0.60
N LEU A 71 -17.07 -19.62 -0.29
CA LEU A 71 -17.32 -19.44 -1.73
C LEU A 71 -18.54 -20.27 -2.14
N LYS A 72 -19.17 -19.91 -3.26
CA LYS A 72 -20.33 -20.67 -3.75
C LYS A 72 -19.85 -22.04 -4.28
N PRO A 73 -20.45 -23.16 -3.87
CA PRO A 73 -20.17 -24.47 -4.47
C PRO A 73 -20.42 -24.44 -5.99
N GLY A 74 -19.60 -25.14 -6.77
CA GLY A 74 -19.65 -25.14 -8.22
C GLY A 74 -19.23 -23.82 -8.89
N SER A 75 -18.70 -22.84 -8.14
CA SER A 75 -18.14 -21.62 -8.74
C SER A 75 -16.69 -21.82 -9.17
N GLU A 76 -16.25 -21.07 -10.18
CA GLU A 76 -14.86 -21.14 -10.68
C GLU A 76 -13.78 -20.80 -9.62
N LEU A 77 -14.19 -20.24 -8.48
CA LEU A 77 -13.31 -19.89 -7.36
C LEU A 77 -13.23 -20.99 -6.30
N GLU A 78 -13.99 -22.08 -6.39
CA GLU A 78 -14.09 -23.12 -5.35
C GLU A 78 -12.73 -23.75 -4.99
N SER A 79 -11.81 -23.88 -5.95
CA SER A 79 -10.42 -24.31 -5.74
C SER A 79 -9.59 -23.34 -4.86
N LEU A 80 -10.07 -22.12 -4.64
CA LEU A 80 -9.44 -21.07 -3.84
C LEU A 80 -9.95 -21.03 -2.39
N THR A 81 -10.84 -21.95 -2.01
CA THR A 81 -11.38 -22.07 -0.63
C THR A 81 -10.29 -22.12 0.44
N ALA A 82 -9.18 -22.83 0.21
CA ALA A 82 -8.06 -22.94 1.16
C ALA A 82 -6.89 -21.95 0.95
N HIS A 83 -6.99 -21.01 0.00
CA HIS A 83 -5.95 -19.99 -0.23
C HIS A 83 -6.15 -18.78 0.69
N LEU A 84 -5.07 -18.15 1.16
CA LEU A 84 -5.17 -16.85 1.83
C LEU A 84 -5.22 -15.75 0.79
N ALA A 85 -6.33 -15.01 0.72
CA ALA A 85 -6.41 -13.81 -0.10
C ALA A 85 -5.71 -12.63 0.59
N ILE A 86 -4.91 -11.89 -0.17
CA ILE A 86 -4.13 -10.71 0.26
C ILE A 86 -4.37 -9.62 -0.78
N MET A 87 -4.98 -8.51 -0.38
CA MET A 87 -5.16 -7.34 -1.23
C MET A 87 -3.86 -6.55 -1.30
N VAL A 88 -3.49 -6.10 -2.49
CA VAL A 88 -2.46 -5.06 -2.69
C VAL A 88 -3.19 -3.74 -2.88
N LEU A 89 -2.99 -2.83 -1.94
CA LEU A 89 -3.70 -1.56 -1.86
C LEU A 89 -2.74 -0.40 -2.11
N VAL A 90 -3.24 0.64 -2.76
CA VAL A 90 -2.51 1.87 -3.03
C VAL A 90 -3.36 3.09 -2.66
N LYS A 91 -2.70 4.16 -2.22
CA LYS A 91 -3.32 5.47 -2.00
C LYS A 91 -2.34 6.58 -2.36
N ARG A 92 -2.77 7.52 -3.19
CA ARG A 92 -2.06 8.78 -3.46
C ARG A 92 -2.56 9.85 -2.50
N ILE A 93 -1.67 10.53 -1.79
CA ILE A 93 -1.98 11.69 -0.93
C ILE A 93 -0.97 12.79 -1.17
N THR A 94 -1.34 14.05 -0.93
CA THR A 94 -0.34 15.14 -0.91
C THR A 94 0.42 15.13 0.41
N PHE A 95 1.69 15.51 0.39
CA PHE A 95 2.56 15.62 1.57
C PHE A 95 1.93 16.50 2.66
N LEU A 96 1.25 17.59 2.30
CA LEU A 96 0.55 18.42 3.28
C LEU A 96 -0.66 17.72 3.90
N SER A 97 -1.40 16.90 3.15
CA SER A 97 -2.49 16.09 3.73
C SER A 97 -1.97 15.12 4.80
N TRP A 98 -0.72 14.65 4.64
CA TRP A 98 0.02 13.83 5.60
C TRP A 98 0.57 14.67 6.77
N ALA A 99 1.30 15.75 6.50
CA ALA A 99 1.94 16.58 7.53
C ALA A 99 0.95 17.33 8.43
N PHE A 100 -0.18 17.83 7.90
CA PHE A 100 -1.23 18.45 8.71
C PHE A 100 -2.01 17.42 9.55
N VAL A 101 -1.97 16.13 9.20
CA VAL A 101 -2.53 15.07 10.03
C VAL A 101 -1.71 14.84 11.30
N ASP A 102 -0.40 15.14 11.30
CA ASP A 102 0.44 15.07 12.50
C ASP A 102 0.42 16.36 13.34
N ARG A 103 0.42 17.55 12.71
CA ARG A 103 0.48 18.83 13.45
C ARG A 103 -0.73 19.15 14.33
N ASN A 104 -1.92 18.59 14.04
CA ASN A 104 -3.11 18.78 14.88
C ASN A 104 -3.07 18.04 16.24
N ILE A 105 -1.93 17.47 16.64
CA ILE A 105 -1.73 16.79 17.94
C ILE A 105 -0.98 17.68 18.95
N GLU A 106 -0.22 18.69 18.51
CA GLU A 106 0.61 19.52 19.42
C GLU A 106 -0.03 20.87 19.78
N SER A 107 -1.13 21.27 19.13
CA SER A 107 -1.77 22.57 19.33
C SER A 107 -2.83 22.62 20.46
N ASP A 108 -2.61 21.90 21.55
CA ASP A 108 -3.42 21.98 22.78
C ASP A 108 -2.53 22.27 24.01
N VAL A 109 -1.50 23.10 23.80
CA VAL A 109 -0.72 23.75 24.85
C VAL A 109 -0.67 25.24 24.54
N ASP A 110 -1.11 26.06 25.49
CA ASP A 110 -1.01 27.52 25.46
C ASP A 110 0.40 28.00 25.12
N LEU A 111 0.48 29.11 24.39
CA LEU A 111 1.18 30.32 24.89
C LEU A 111 0.95 31.51 23.95
N GLY A 112 0.38 32.60 24.49
CA GLY A 112 0.37 33.90 23.83
C GLY A 112 1.78 34.53 23.82
N GLY A 113 2.14 35.17 22.71
CA GLY A 113 3.43 35.86 22.55
C GLY A 113 3.30 37.04 21.58
N GLN A 114 3.83 38.20 21.96
CA GLN A 114 3.60 39.48 21.27
C GLN A 114 4.39 39.63 19.96
N SER A 115 3.83 40.41 19.03
CA SER A 115 4.48 40.88 17.80
C SER A 115 5.08 42.27 18.01
N VAL A 116 6.38 42.45 17.70
CA VAL A 116 7.02 43.76 17.46
C VAL A 116 8.11 43.62 16.38
N HIS A 117 8.22 44.63 15.51
CA HIS A 117 9.18 44.95 14.43
C HIS A 117 10.53 44.19 14.38
N SER A 118 11.12 43.89 13.21
CA SER A 118 11.38 44.71 12.01
C SER A 118 11.81 43.78 10.85
N GLY A 119 11.93 44.12 9.57
CA GLY A 119 11.96 45.40 8.86
C GLY A 119 13.19 45.44 7.93
N GLN A 120 12.99 45.10 6.64
CA GLN A 120 13.96 45.15 5.52
C GLN A 120 14.97 43.98 5.33
N GLU A 121 14.49 42.78 4.96
CA GLU A 121 15.25 41.84 4.10
C GLU A 121 14.35 40.86 3.31
N ILE A 122 13.08 41.26 3.07
CA ILE A 122 11.95 40.33 2.93
C ILE A 122 11.75 39.74 1.51
N ASN A 123 12.14 40.43 0.44
CA ASN A 123 11.64 40.14 -0.91
C ASN A 123 12.18 38.85 -1.56
N ASP A 124 13.45 38.52 -1.37
CA ASP A 124 14.04 37.30 -1.96
C ASP A 124 13.79 36.08 -1.08
N GLN A 125 13.83 36.23 0.26
CA GLN A 125 13.42 35.17 1.18
C GLN A 125 11.93 34.82 1.02
N GLU A 126 11.01 35.79 0.88
CA GLU A 126 9.60 35.45 0.63
C GLU A 126 9.39 34.71 -0.69
N LYS A 127 10.16 35.02 -1.74
CA LYS A 127 10.08 34.28 -3.01
C LYS A 127 10.58 32.84 -2.87
N THR A 128 11.71 32.64 -2.20
CA THR A 128 12.26 31.30 -1.95
C THR A 128 11.31 30.50 -1.06
N VAL A 129 10.84 31.08 0.05
CA VAL A 129 9.88 30.42 0.96
C VAL A 129 8.53 30.14 0.29
N LYS A 130 8.05 31.00 -0.62
CA LYS A 130 6.84 30.71 -1.42
C LYS A 130 7.06 29.60 -2.43
N ALA A 131 8.19 29.59 -3.13
CA ALA A 131 8.53 28.51 -4.07
C ALA A 131 8.70 27.16 -3.35
N GLU A 132 9.40 27.14 -2.21
CA GLU A 132 9.53 25.96 -1.34
C GLU A 132 8.15 25.52 -0.81
N GLN A 133 7.27 26.45 -0.41
CA GLN A 133 5.91 26.11 0.00
C GLN A 133 5.06 25.55 -1.15
N GLU A 134 5.18 26.09 -2.37
CA GLU A 134 4.50 25.58 -3.56
C GLU A 134 5.02 24.18 -3.99
N GLU A 135 6.32 23.92 -3.84
CA GLU A 135 6.90 22.60 -4.10
C GLU A 135 6.52 21.56 -3.01
N ILE A 136 6.37 22.00 -1.76
CA ILE A 136 5.80 21.19 -0.65
C ILE A 136 4.29 20.95 -0.85
N LEU A 137 3.55 21.90 -1.45
CA LEU A 137 2.13 21.78 -1.81
C LEU A 137 1.89 20.71 -2.89
N ASP A 138 2.80 20.60 -3.88
CA ASP A 138 2.73 19.65 -5.01
C ASP A 138 3.39 18.28 -4.73
N SER A 139 4.02 18.11 -3.56
CA SER A 139 4.71 16.86 -3.20
C SER A 139 3.74 15.70 -2.98
N ASP A 140 3.39 14.97 -4.04
CA ASP A 140 2.67 13.69 -3.94
C ASP A 140 3.46 12.64 -3.16
N LEU A 141 2.73 11.83 -2.38
CA LEU A 141 3.20 10.63 -1.71
C LEU A 141 2.30 9.45 -2.10
N LEU A 142 2.92 8.38 -2.61
CA LEU A 142 2.24 7.13 -2.89
C LEU A 142 2.50 6.13 -1.76
N ILE A 143 1.43 5.63 -1.15
CA ILE A 143 1.46 4.63 -0.09
C ILE A 143 0.95 3.31 -0.67
N ILE A 144 1.78 2.27 -0.67
CA ILE A 144 1.43 0.93 -1.16
C ILE A 144 1.57 -0.06 0.00
N TRP A 145 0.54 -0.88 0.26
CA TRP A 145 0.57 -1.86 1.35
C TRP A 145 -0.18 -3.14 0.99
N THR A 146 -0.07 -4.15 1.86
CA THR A 146 -0.77 -5.43 1.71
C THR A 146 -1.66 -5.69 2.92
N GLN A 147 -2.87 -6.22 2.68
CA GLN A 147 -3.85 -6.49 3.72
C GLN A 147 -4.53 -7.84 3.49
N SER A 148 -4.67 -8.63 4.55
CA SER A 148 -5.32 -9.93 4.53
C SER A 148 -6.35 -10.09 5.66
N ALA A 149 -7.14 -11.15 5.59
CA ALA A 149 -7.95 -11.59 6.72
C ALA A 149 -7.04 -11.99 7.91
N PRO A 150 -7.57 -12.10 9.15
CA PRO A 150 -6.77 -12.54 10.30
C PRO A 150 -6.10 -13.90 10.04
N CYS A 151 -4.82 -13.98 10.37
CA CYS A 151 -3.97 -15.15 10.25
C CYS A 151 -3.30 -15.43 11.60
N ILE A 152 -3.06 -16.71 11.92
CA ILE A 152 -2.49 -17.12 13.23
C ILE A 152 -0.97 -16.93 13.34
N ARG A 153 -0.27 -16.77 12.20
CA ARG A 153 1.18 -16.56 12.13
C ARG A 153 1.48 -15.38 11.18
N PRO A 154 2.59 -14.65 11.37
CA PRO A 154 2.93 -13.51 10.53
C PRO A 154 3.28 -13.96 9.11
N LEU A 155 2.83 -13.19 8.13
CA LEU A 155 3.25 -13.30 6.73
C LEU A 155 4.00 -12.03 6.36
N HIS A 156 5.13 -12.17 5.70
CA HIS A 156 5.93 -11.04 5.24
C HIS A 156 5.84 -10.92 3.71
N VAL A 157 6.04 -9.70 3.23
CA VAL A 157 6.17 -9.40 1.80
C VAL A 157 7.42 -8.56 1.59
N ALA A 158 8.31 -9.02 0.72
CA ALA A 158 9.27 -8.13 0.09
C ALA A 158 8.55 -7.45 -1.08
N MET A 159 8.40 -6.14 -1.02
CA MET A 159 7.73 -5.34 -2.03
C MET A 159 8.75 -4.39 -2.66
N THR A 160 8.83 -4.38 -4.00
CA THR A 160 9.72 -3.47 -4.71
C THR A 160 9.02 -2.82 -5.88
N ALA A 161 9.01 -1.49 -5.88
CA ALA A 161 8.60 -0.70 -7.03
C ALA A 161 9.82 -0.47 -7.93
N PHE A 162 9.70 -0.78 -9.22
CA PHE A 162 10.74 -0.62 -10.23
C PHE A 162 10.23 0.14 -11.45
N ASN A 163 11.18 0.71 -12.19
CA ASN A 163 10.94 1.24 -13.52
C ASN A 163 10.77 0.10 -14.53
N ARG A 164 10.28 0.42 -15.73
CA ARG A 164 10.02 -0.56 -16.80
C ARG A 164 11.24 -1.40 -17.21
N THR A 165 12.45 -0.86 -17.04
CA THR A 165 13.72 -1.57 -17.35
C THR A 165 14.28 -2.37 -16.18
N LEU A 166 13.64 -2.35 -14.99
CA LEU A 166 14.10 -2.99 -13.76
C LEU A 166 15.50 -2.55 -13.30
N THR A 167 15.90 -1.31 -13.63
CA THR A 167 17.22 -0.73 -13.32
C THR A 167 17.19 0.23 -12.13
N VAL A 168 16.04 0.85 -11.86
CA VAL A 168 15.83 1.80 -10.76
C VAL A 168 14.61 1.36 -9.98
N GLY A 169 14.69 1.40 -8.64
CA GLY A 169 13.56 1.05 -7.79
C GLY A 169 13.73 1.41 -6.31
N ARG A 170 12.70 1.10 -5.54
CA ARG A 170 12.61 1.25 -4.08
C ARG A 170 11.95 0.02 -3.48
N SER A 171 12.60 -0.57 -2.48
CA SER A 171 12.20 -1.82 -1.84
C SER A 171 11.84 -1.60 -0.39
N ALA A 172 10.85 -2.34 0.12
CA ALA A 172 10.58 -2.46 1.55
C ALA A 172 10.25 -3.91 1.91
N MET A 173 10.69 -4.36 3.08
CA MET A 173 10.26 -5.63 3.67
C MET A 173 9.19 -5.34 4.71
N LEU A 174 7.98 -5.83 4.46
CA LEU A 174 6.78 -5.43 5.18
C LEU A 174 6.10 -6.65 5.80
N SER A 175 5.41 -6.46 6.92
CA SER A 175 4.46 -7.46 7.41
C SER A 175 3.08 -7.22 6.81
N VAL A 176 2.48 -8.27 6.22
CA VAL A 176 1.14 -8.23 5.64
C VAL A 176 0.13 -7.93 6.74
N ALA A 177 -0.63 -6.84 6.60
CA ALA A 177 -1.55 -6.40 7.64
C ALA A 177 -2.69 -7.39 7.83
N ASN A 178 -2.72 -8.10 8.97
CA ASN A 178 -3.77 -9.01 9.34
C ASN A 178 -4.92 -8.25 10.01
N SER A 179 -6.12 -8.30 9.45
CA SER A 179 -7.23 -7.40 9.82
C SER A 179 -7.94 -7.72 11.16
N GLY A 180 -7.21 -8.11 12.20
CA GLY A 180 -7.73 -8.20 13.57
C GLY A 180 -8.03 -6.82 14.14
N ARG A 181 -7.06 -5.90 14.02
CA ARG A 181 -7.22 -4.44 14.12
C ARG A 181 -6.06 -3.77 13.38
N MET A 182 -6.34 -3.03 12.30
CA MET A 182 -5.48 -1.99 11.73
C MET A 182 -6.34 -1.21 10.73
N TYR A 183 -6.76 -0.01 11.14
CA TYR A 183 -7.51 0.91 10.30
C TYR A 183 -6.51 1.82 9.59
N THR A 184 -6.50 1.81 8.26
CA THR A 184 -5.67 2.70 7.43
C THR A 184 -6.28 4.11 7.41
N GLU A 185 -6.32 4.75 8.57
CA GLU A 185 -7.08 5.98 8.76
C GLU A 185 -6.19 7.22 8.66
N LEU A 186 -6.59 8.11 7.75
CA LEU A 186 -5.96 9.42 7.58
C LEU A 186 -6.94 10.54 7.92
N ARG A 187 -7.51 10.39 9.13
CA ARG A 187 -7.98 11.40 10.11
C ARG A 187 -8.55 10.64 11.32
N GLY A 188 -7.73 9.74 11.88
CA GLY A 188 -8.11 8.69 12.84
C GLY A 188 -7.16 8.47 14.03
N LYS A 189 -6.09 7.67 13.97
CA LYS A 189 -5.33 7.13 12.81
C LYS A 189 -5.26 5.57 12.85
N ASP A 190 -4.47 4.86 12.05
CA ASP A 190 -2.99 4.83 11.99
C ASP A 190 -2.53 4.74 10.53
N LEU A 191 -1.55 5.56 10.13
CA LEU A 191 -0.79 5.32 8.91
C LEU A 191 0.03 4.02 9.09
N PRO A 192 0.29 3.24 8.02
CA PRO A 192 1.22 2.13 8.12
C PRO A 192 2.58 2.65 8.57
N LYS A 193 2.95 2.33 9.82
CA LYS A 193 4.31 2.48 10.32
C LYS A 193 5.22 1.78 9.33
N ASP A 194 6.30 2.43 8.92
CA ASP A 194 7.28 2.07 7.86
C ASP A 194 7.32 0.57 7.48
N ARG A 195 7.49 -0.31 8.49
CA ARG A 195 7.37 -1.79 8.43
C ARG A 195 6.08 -2.40 7.81
N HIS A 196 5.10 -1.62 7.35
CA HIS A 196 3.83 -2.09 6.77
C HIS A 196 3.47 -1.50 5.39
N ALA A 197 4.19 -0.49 4.89
CA ALA A 197 3.95 0.06 3.56
C ALA A 197 5.24 0.47 2.85
N LEU A 198 5.23 0.35 1.52
CA LEU A 198 6.19 1.03 0.66
C LEU A 198 5.70 2.45 0.43
N LEU A 199 6.53 3.42 0.80
CA LEU A 199 6.32 4.85 0.55
C LEU A 199 7.17 5.27 -0.66
N LEU A 200 6.55 5.90 -1.66
CA LEU A 200 7.24 6.52 -2.79
C LEU A 200 6.91 8.01 -2.83
N THR A 201 7.93 8.84 -2.68
CA THR A 201 7.81 10.30 -2.79
C THR A 201 7.65 10.73 -4.25
N GLN A 202 7.25 11.98 -4.48
CA GLN A 202 7.22 12.57 -5.82
C GLN A 202 8.59 12.47 -6.54
N ALA A 203 9.70 12.54 -5.79
CA ALA A 203 11.04 12.35 -6.34
C ALA A 203 11.29 10.90 -6.79
N ASP A 204 10.91 9.92 -5.97
CA ASP A 204 10.98 8.50 -6.35
C ASP A 204 10.10 8.20 -7.57
N LEU A 205 8.88 8.75 -7.63
CA LEU A 205 7.98 8.59 -8.77
C LEU A 205 8.54 9.23 -10.05
N LYS A 206 9.19 10.41 -9.96
CA LYS A 206 9.90 11.06 -11.08
C LYS A 206 11.07 10.19 -11.57
N GLU A 207 11.86 9.61 -10.66
CA GLU A 207 13.01 8.76 -10.98
C GLU A 207 12.59 7.39 -11.58
N ILE A 208 11.54 6.77 -11.03
CA ILE A 208 11.09 5.43 -11.39
C ILE A 208 10.19 5.45 -12.64
N CYS A 209 9.17 6.30 -12.68
CA CYS A 209 8.18 6.28 -13.76
C CYS A 209 8.58 7.12 -14.97
N GLY A 210 9.47 8.12 -14.79
CA GLY A 210 9.82 9.09 -15.82
C GLY A 210 8.57 9.72 -16.46
N ALA A 211 8.53 9.73 -17.79
CA ALA A 211 7.39 10.22 -18.58
C ALA A 211 6.34 9.13 -18.90
N GLU A 212 6.58 7.85 -18.58
CA GLU A 212 5.62 6.78 -18.91
C GLU A 212 4.53 6.60 -17.84
N HIS A 213 4.71 7.15 -16.63
CA HIS A 213 3.79 7.03 -15.47
C HIS A 213 3.45 5.61 -14.99
N HIS A 214 3.96 4.57 -15.65
CA HIS A 214 3.76 3.16 -15.29
C HIS A 214 4.74 2.72 -14.19
N LEU A 215 4.21 2.09 -13.14
CA LEU A 215 4.98 1.49 -12.06
C LEU A 215 4.92 -0.04 -12.14
N HIS A 216 6.07 -0.70 -12.09
CA HIS A 216 6.14 -2.16 -11.93
C HIS A 216 6.33 -2.48 -10.44
N LEU A 217 5.35 -3.17 -9.84
CA LEU A 217 5.37 -3.55 -8.44
C LEU A 217 5.61 -5.05 -8.30
N GLU A 218 6.82 -5.44 -7.90
CA GLU A 218 7.18 -6.79 -7.53
C GLU A 218 6.77 -7.08 -6.08
N LEU A 219 6.18 -8.25 -5.84
CA LEU A 219 5.84 -8.75 -4.51
C LEU A 219 6.31 -10.20 -4.36
N ILE A 220 7.05 -10.49 -3.29
CA ILE A 220 7.47 -11.84 -2.90
C ILE A 220 6.95 -12.12 -1.49
N LEU A 221 6.04 -13.10 -1.37
CA LEU A 221 5.45 -13.49 -0.09
C LEU A 221 6.31 -14.54 0.60
N ASN A 222 6.65 -14.31 1.87
CA ASN A 222 7.44 -15.21 2.70
C ASN A 222 6.77 -15.42 4.05
N GLU A 223 6.36 -16.66 4.32
CA GLU A 223 6.00 -17.14 5.65
C GLU A 223 7.29 -17.42 6.41
N SER A 224 7.49 -16.73 7.53
CA SER A 224 8.67 -16.94 8.38
C SER A 224 8.59 -18.33 9.00
N SER A 225 9.58 -19.17 8.69
CA SER A 225 9.82 -20.44 9.38
C SER A 225 10.42 -20.17 10.76
N GLU A 226 9.63 -20.45 11.80
CA GLU A 226 10.14 -20.78 13.13
C GLU A 226 10.77 -22.18 13.14
#